data_AF-A0A5J5E0J1-F1
#
_entry.id   AF-A0A5J5E0J1-F1
#
_cell.length_a   1.000
_cell.length_b   1.000
_cell.length_c   1.000
_cell.angle_alpha   90.00
_cell.angle_beta   90.00
_cell.angle_gamma   90.00
#
_symmetry.space_group_name_H-M   'P 1'
#
loop_
_entity.id
_entity.type
_entity.pdbx_description
1 polymer ?
#
loop_
_entity_poly.entity_id
_entity_poly.type
_entity_poly.pdbx_seq_one_letter_code
_entity_poly.pdbx_strand_id
1 'polypeptide(L)'
;MTTKTGFLFRAVPRAYSLTVCWDKPETAGASDRYRLCIGDRVIDGIDRTFAVIDGLDPDAEYSVELSLQRRTRTEPEALTAATFRTAVVKRMIDVTAAPYHAIGDGRMLNTDAIQRALDDCGQDEAVLIPAGVFLTGALRMRSHSELVLAEDAMLQGSADPRDYEPRVKARFEGLEMECYASLITVGE
;
A
#
# COMPACT_ATOMS: atom_id res chain seq x y z
N MET A 1 30.90 4.84 15.92
CA MET A 1 29.92 3.87 16.43
C MET A 1 29.42 3.08 15.24
N THR A 2 29.75 1.80 15.20
CA THR A 2 29.60 0.93 14.04
C THR A 2 28.14 0.55 13.87
N THR A 3 27.48 1.10 12.86
CA THR A 3 26.15 0.66 12.43
C THR A 3 26.24 -0.81 12.06
N LYS A 4 25.53 -1.67 12.81
CA LYS A 4 25.36 -3.07 12.47
C LYS A 4 24.61 -3.12 11.14
N THR A 5 25.33 -3.42 10.05
CA THR A 5 24.76 -3.62 8.71
C THR A 5 23.74 -4.76 8.81
N GLY A 6 22.44 -4.46 8.80
CA GLY A 6 21.39 -5.48 8.78
C GLY A 6 20.11 -5.22 9.58
N PHE A 7 19.99 -4.14 10.36
CA PHE A 7 18.72 -3.82 11.06
C PHE A 7 17.81 -2.98 10.15
N LEU A 8 16.68 -3.58 9.72
CA LEU A 8 15.66 -2.87 8.94
C LEU A 8 14.91 -1.88 9.83
N PHE A 9 14.85 -0.62 9.39
CA PHE A 9 13.92 0.38 9.90
C PHE A 9 13.49 1.25 8.73
N ARG A 10 12.23 1.11 8.31
CA ARG A 10 11.69 1.75 7.11
C ARG A 10 10.29 2.27 7.36
N ALA A 11 9.85 3.18 6.51
CA ALA A 11 8.46 3.62 6.46
C ALA A 11 7.90 3.46 5.05
N VAL A 12 6.62 3.13 4.97
CA VAL A 12 5.80 3.25 3.76
C VAL A 12 4.99 4.54 3.90
N PRO A 13 5.31 5.59 3.14
CA PRO A 13 4.66 6.87 3.29
C PRO A 13 3.30 6.92 2.58
N ARG A 14 2.33 7.53 3.26
CA ARG A 14 1.08 8.06 2.70
C ARG A 14 1.09 9.58 2.87
N ALA A 15 0.11 10.26 2.28
CA ALA A 15 0.02 11.71 2.39
C ALA A 15 -0.10 12.18 3.85
N TYR A 16 -0.91 11.48 4.66
CA TYR A 16 -1.19 11.90 6.04
C TYR A 16 -0.72 10.91 7.11
N SER A 17 0.04 9.90 6.71
CA SER A 17 0.52 8.87 7.63
C SER A 17 1.81 8.20 7.19
N LEU A 18 2.51 7.60 8.16
CA LEU A 18 3.66 6.75 7.94
C LEU A 18 3.37 5.37 8.54
N THR A 19 3.42 4.31 7.73
CA THR A 19 3.48 2.94 8.25
C THR A 19 4.94 2.58 8.44
N VAL A 20 5.42 2.61 9.68
CA VAL A 20 6.80 2.34 10.06
C VAL A 20 6.94 0.86 10.42
N CYS A 21 7.97 0.19 9.91
CA CYS A 21 8.28 -1.21 10.20
C CYS A 21 9.77 -1.40 10.51
N TRP A 22 10.08 -2.40 11.33
CA TRP A 22 11.43 -2.74 11.74
C TRP A 22 11.65 -4.23 11.91
N ASP A 23 12.92 -4.64 11.98
CA ASP A 23 13.26 -6.00 12.38
C ASP A 23 13.09 -6.16 13.90
N LYS A 24 12.63 -7.34 14.33
CA LYS A 24 12.69 -7.69 15.76
C LYS A 24 14.16 -7.90 16.17
N PRO A 25 14.72 -7.12 17.12
CA PRO A 25 16.06 -7.39 17.62
C PRO A 25 16.14 -8.78 18.25
N GLU A 26 17.25 -9.50 18.06
CA GLU A 26 17.51 -10.79 18.74
C GLU A 26 17.44 -10.67 20.28
N THR A 27 17.73 -9.48 20.80
CA THR A 27 17.70 -9.14 22.23
C THR A 27 16.30 -8.82 22.75
N ALA A 28 15.27 -8.78 21.89
CA ALA A 28 13.91 -8.46 22.28
C ALA A 28 13.13 -9.72 22.72
N GLY A 29 12.69 -9.73 23.97
CA GLY A 29 11.87 -10.78 24.56
C GLY A 29 10.39 -10.71 24.13
N ALA A 30 9.61 -11.74 24.45
CA ALA A 30 8.18 -11.80 24.09
C ALA A 30 7.31 -10.76 24.82
N SER A 31 7.73 -10.35 26.03
CA SER A 31 7.02 -9.36 26.85
C SER A 31 7.48 -7.92 26.60
N ASP A 32 8.53 -7.72 25.80
CA ASP A 32 9.02 -6.39 25.51
C ASP A 32 8.04 -5.67 24.57
N ARG A 33 8.05 -4.34 24.66
CA ARG A 33 7.20 -3.47 23.86
C ARG A 33 8.05 -2.41 23.18
N TYR A 34 7.63 -1.96 22.02
CA TYR A 34 8.27 -0.87 21.32
C TYR A 34 7.55 0.44 21.59
N ARG A 35 8.33 1.51 21.48
CA ARG A 35 7.87 2.88 21.53
C ARG A 35 8.43 3.63 20.34
N LEU A 36 7.55 4.35 19.64
CA LEU A 36 7.92 5.30 18.60
C LEU A 36 7.74 6.72 19.13
N CYS A 37 8.71 7.58 18.86
CA CYS A 37 8.62 9.03 19.10
C CYS A 37 8.73 9.78 17.77
N ILE A 38 7.88 10.79 17.60
CA ILE A 38 7.86 11.69 16.44
C ILE A 38 7.55 13.10 16.92
N GLY A 39 8.57 13.97 16.98
CA GLY A 39 8.48 15.23 17.71
C GLY A 39 8.05 14.98 19.17
N ASP A 40 7.00 15.66 19.62
CA ASP A 40 6.44 15.51 20.97
C ASP A 40 5.45 14.33 21.10
N ARG A 41 5.08 13.69 19.98
CA ARG A 41 4.11 12.58 19.99
C ARG A 41 4.83 11.26 20.29
N VAL A 42 4.27 10.51 21.25
CA VAL A 42 4.76 9.19 21.64
C VAL A 42 3.68 8.16 21.38
N ILE A 43 4.04 7.08 20.69
CA ILE A 43 3.22 5.88 20.49
C ILE A 43 3.92 4.75 21.25
N ASP A 44 3.33 4.33 22.36
CA ASP A 44 3.95 3.37 23.29
C ASP A 44 3.20 2.03 23.30
N GLY A 45 3.82 1.02 23.92
CA GLY A 45 3.17 -0.27 24.16
C GLY A 45 2.97 -1.13 22.91
N ILE A 46 3.71 -0.85 21.84
CA ILE A 46 3.59 -1.57 20.56
C ILE A 46 4.15 -2.98 20.74
N ASP A 47 3.35 -4.01 20.49
CA ASP A 47 3.71 -5.44 20.66
C ASP A 47 4.06 -6.17 19.35
N ARG A 48 4.09 -5.41 18.26
CA ARG A 48 4.39 -5.83 16.89
C ARG A 48 5.61 -5.07 16.36
N THR A 49 6.09 -5.45 15.18
CA THR A 49 7.25 -4.81 14.52
C THR A 49 6.84 -3.78 13.46
N PHE A 50 5.65 -3.21 13.61
CA PHE A 50 5.18 -2.09 12.80
C PHE A 50 4.19 -1.22 13.58
N ALA A 51 4.05 0.03 13.18
CA ALA A 51 2.99 0.92 13.64
C ALA A 51 2.64 1.95 12.57
N VAL A 52 1.41 2.46 12.64
CA VAL A 52 0.96 3.56 11.79
C VAL A 52 0.99 4.84 12.62
N ILE A 53 1.60 5.88 12.05
CA ILE A 53 1.62 7.23 12.61
C ILE A 53 0.71 8.09 11.73
N ASP A 54 -0.52 8.34 12.18
CA ASP A 54 -1.51 9.13 11.45
C ASP A 54 -1.52 10.61 11.89
N GLY A 55 -2.22 11.44 11.11
CA GLY A 55 -2.39 12.87 11.40
C GLY A 55 -1.11 13.67 11.17
N LEU A 56 -0.38 13.32 10.11
CA LEU A 56 0.79 14.04 9.64
C LEU A 56 0.40 14.96 8.49
N ASP A 57 1.20 15.99 8.25
CA ASP A 57 1.07 16.87 7.10
C ASP A 57 1.66 16.20 5.85
N PRO A 58 1.09 16.43 4.66
CA PRO A 58 1.59 15.90 3.40
C PRO A 58 2.86 16.61 2.96
N ASP A 59 3.70 15.88 2.22
CA ASP A 59 5.00 16.35 1.72
C ASP A 59 5.91 16.97 2.81
N ALA A 60 5.85 16.42 4.02
CA ALA A 60 6.57 16.92 5.18
C ALA A 60 7.55 15.87 5.71
N GLU A 61 8.66 16.36 6.28
CA GLU A 61 9.73 15.53 6.82
C GLU A 61 9.57 15.33 8.34
N TYR A 62 9.77 14.10 8.79
CA TYR A 62 9.60 13.69 10.18
C TYR A 62 10.76 12.81 10.65
N SER A 63 11.38 13.19 11.78
CA SER A 63 12.30 12.32 12.50
C SER A 63 11.52 11.37 13.41
N VAL A 64 11.74 10.08 13.22
CA VAL A 64 11.09 9.01 13.99
C VAL A 64 12.15 8.21 14.73
N GLU A 65 11.97 8.09 16.04
CA GLU A 65 12.84 7.33 16.93
C GLU A 65 12.13 6.06 17.40
N LEU A 66 12.84 4.94 17.35
CA LEU A 66 12.38 3.64 17.82
C LEU A 66 13.15 3.24 19.07
N SER A 67 12.42 2.86 20.11
CA SER A 67 12.98 2.33 21.36
C SER A 67 12.26 1.05 21.82
N LEU A 68 12.95 0.27 22.63
CA LEU A 68 12.47 -0.95 23.27
C LEU A 68 12.24 -0.71 24.76
N GLN A 69 10.99 -0.78 25.18
CA GLN A 69 10.59 -0.80 26.57
C GLN A 69 10.64 -2.24 27.11
N ARG A 70 11.58 -2.50 28.02
CA ARG A 70 11.66 -3.77 28.75
C ARG A 70 10.93 -3.67 30.08
N ARG A 71 10.42 -4.81 30.57
CA ARG A 71 9.78 -4.88 31.90
C ARG A 71 10.76 -4.64 33.05
N THR A 72 12.05 -4.91 32.83
CA THR A 72 13.11 -4.84 33.85
C THR A 72 13.78 -3.47 33.95
N ARG A 73 13.45 -2.52 33.06
CA ARG A 73 14.04 -1.18 33.03
C ARG A 73 12.96 -0.10 33.05
N THR A 74 13.22 0.96 33.79
CA THR A 74 12.36 2.15 33.81
C THR A 74 12.49 2.95 32.53
N GLU A 75 13.71 3.12 32.01
CA GLU A 75 13.97 3.87 30.78
C GLU A 75 13.96 2.96 29.53
N PRO A 76 13.32 3.39 28.42
CA PRO A 76 13.39 2.69 27.14
C PRO A 76 14.83 2.63 26.59
N GLU A 77 15.19 1.51 25.97
CA GLU A 77 16.45 1.38 25.23
C GLU A 77 16.26 1.91 23.81
N ALA A 78 17.01 2.93 23.42
CA ALA A 78 17.03 3.41 22.03
C ALA A 78 17.55 2.31 21.09
N LEU A 79 16.77 1.98 20.05
CA LEU A 79 17.16 1.00 19.03
C LEU A 79 17.74 1.70 17.80
N THR A 80 17.03 2.68 17.25
CA THR A 80 17.44 3.42 16.05
C THR A 80 16.60 4.68 15.87
N ALA A 81 17.02 5.56 14.97
CA ALA A 81 16.25 6.71 14.51
C ALA A 81 16.46 6.91 13.00
N ALA A 82 15.44 7.40 12.32
CA ALA A 82 15.50 7.72 10.90
C ALA A 82 14.51 8.84 10.57
N THR A 83 14.81 9.53 9.47
CA THR A 83 13.94 10.58 8.93
C THR A 83 13.15 10.03 7.75
N PHE A 84 11.85 10.29 7.75
CA PHE A 84 10.92 9.86 6.71
C PHE A 84 10.13 11.07 6.22
N ARG A 85 9.76 11.07 4.94
CA ARG A 85 8.92 12.10 4.34
C ARG A 85 7.57 11.51 3.97
N THR A 86 6.48 12.18 4.35
CA THR A 86 5.13 11.82 3.89
C THR A 86 5.01 12.06 2.39
N ALA A 87 4.10 11.35 1.74
CA ALA A 87 3.87 11.51 0.31
C ALA A 87 3.13 12.83 0.03
N VAL A 88 3.12 13.26 -1.24
CA VAL A 88 2.21 14.31 -1.71
C VAL A 88 0.76 13.81 -1.68
N VAL A 89 -0.20 14.74 -1.59
CA VAL A 89 -1.61 14.41 -1.80
C VAL A 89 -1.82 14.11 -3.28
N LYS A 90 -2.20 12.88 -3.59
CA LYS A 90 -2.46 12.47 -4.97
C LYS A 90 -3.80 12.98 -5.48
N ARG A 91 -3.86 13.34 -6.76
CA ARG A 91 -5.11 13.65 -7.43
C ARG A 91 -5.85 12.36 -7.78
N MET A 92 -7.11 12.26 -7.36
CA MET A 92 -7.95 11.11 -7.68
C MET A 92 -8.54 11.24 -9.08
N ILE A 93 -8.41 10.19 -9.88
CA ILE A 93 -9.06 10.02 -11.18
C ILE A 93 -10.29 9.14 -10.96
N ASP A 94 -11.47 9.75 -10.87
CA ASP A 94 -12.73 9.02 -10.75
C ASP A 94 -13.08 8.37 -12.08
N VAL A 95 -13.17 7.04 -12.10
CA VAL A 95 -13.50 6.28 -13.31
C VAL A 95 -14.92 6.54 -13.84
N THR A 96 -15.83 7.06 -13.02
CA THR A 96 -17.20 7.41 -13.43
C THR A 96 -17.29 8.79 -14.11
N ALA A 97 -16.28 9.63 -13.89
CA ALA A 97 -16.19 10.95 -14.48
C ALA A 97 -15.69 10.91 -15.93
N ALA A 98 -15.82 12.04 -16.63
CA ALA A 98 -15.20 12.20 -17.94
C ALA A 98 -13.67 12.13 -17.81
N PRO A 99 -12.97 11.47 -18.75
CA PRO A 99 -13.47 10.90 -20.01
C PRO A 99 -13.77 9.39 -19.97
N TYR A 100 -13.82 8.76 -18.78
CA TYR A 100 -13.86 7.30 -18.63
C TYR A 100 -15.29 6.75 -18.54
N HIS A 101 -16.18 7.45 -17.83
CA HIS A 101 -17.61 7.14 -17.77
C HIS A 101 -17.95 5.68 -17.43
N ALA A 102 -17.16 5.04 -16.56
CA ALA A 102 -17.46 3.72 -16.03
C ALA A 102 -18.78 3.75 -15.23
N ILE A 103 -19.50 2.63 -15.24
CA ILE A 103 -20.82 2.48 -14.62
C ILE A 103 -20.78 1.36 -13.58
N GLY A 104 -20.99 1.71 -12.33
CA GLY A 104 -20.95 0.81 -11.17
C GLY A 104 -22.26 0.03 -10.93
N ASP A 105 -22.91 -0.48 -11.98
CA ASP A 105 -24.21 -1.17 -11.89
C ASP A 105 -24.12 -2.71 -11.81
N GLY A 106 -22.91 -3.27 -11.86
CA GLY A 106 -22.62 -4.70 -11.86
C GLY A 106 -22.96 -5.43 -13.16
N ARG A 107 -23.30 -4.69 -14.23
CA ARG A 107 -23.75 -5.25 -15.51
C ARG A 107 -22.91 -4.74 -16.68
N MET A 108 -22.56 -3.46 -16.68
CA MET A 108 -21.70 -2.86 -17.69
C MET A 108 -20.27 -3.38 -17.54
N LEU A 109 -19.68 -3.91 -18.60
CA LEU A 109 -18.26 -4.27 -18.62
C LEU A 109 -17.41 -2.99 -18.71
N ASN A 110 -16.64 -2.70 -17.67
CA ASN A 110 -15.89 -1.47 -17.48
C ASN A 110 -14.39 -1.61 -17.79
N THR A 111 -13.95 -2.74 -18.35
CA THR A 111 -12.52 -3.04 -18.57
C THR A 111 -11.81 -1.91 -19.30
N ASP A 112 -12.33 -1.46 -20.44
CA ASP A 112 -11.71 -0.41 -21.24
C ASP A 112 -11.69 0.95 -20.53
N ALA A 113 -12.76 1.28 -19.81
CA ALA A 113 -12.87 2.55 -19.09
C ALA A 113 -11.86 2.62 -17.93
N ILE A 114 -11.77 1.56 -17.14
CA ILE A 114 -10.85 1.48 -16.00
C ILE A 114 -9.41 1.35 -16.49
N GLN A 115 -9.15 0.56 -17.54
CA GLN A 115 -7.81 0.42 -18.10
C GLN A 115 -7.29 1.74 -18.66
N ARG A 116 -8.14 2.52 -19.36
CA ARG A 116 -7.77 3.86 -19.82
C ARG A 116 -7.42 4.79 -18.65
N ALA A 117 -8.18 4.73 -17.55
CA ALA A 117 -7.85 5.52 -16.36
C ALA A 117 -6.50 5.11 -15.75
N LEU A 118 -6.20 3.81 -15.71
CA LEU A 118 -4.91 3.28 -15.24
C LEU A 118 -3.76 3.67 -16.18
N ASP A 119 -3.99 3.69 -17.48
CA ASP A 119 -3.00 4.05 -18.49
C ASP A 119 -2.67 5.54 -18.49
N ASP A 120 -3.67 6.38 -18.21
CA ASP A 120 -3.53 7.83 -18.09
C ASP A 120 -2.99 8.27 -16.71
N CYS A 121 -3.01 7.38 -15.71
CA CYS A 121 -2.63 7.69 -14.33
C CYS A 121 -1.12 7.96 -14.20
N GLY A 122 -0.79 9.19 -13.83
CA GLY A 122 0.57 9.61 -13.49
C GLY A 122 1.02 9.23 -12.08
N GLN A 123 2.28 9.54 -11.76
CA GLN A 123 2.92 9.24 -10.47
C GLN A 123 2.24 9.95 -9.27
N ASP A 124 1.76 11.17 -9.47
CA ASP A 124 1.09 12.00 -8.45
C ASP A 124 -0.44 11.82 -8.46
N GLU A 125 -0.91 10.75 -9.11
CA GLU A 125 -2.32 10.45 -9.32
C GLU A 125 -2.64 9.05 -8.79
N ALA A 126 -3.93 8.81 -8.60
CA ALA A 126 -4.47 7.50 -8.28
C ALA A 126 -5.84 7.32 -8.94
N VAL A 127 -6.10 6.14 -9.50
CA VAL A 127 -7.40 5.79 -10.07
C VAL A 127 -8.33 5.41 -8.93
N LEU A 128 -9.48 6.08 -8.86
CA LEU A 128 -10.51 5.87 -7.86
C LEU A 128 -11.67 5.07 -8.47
N ILE A 129 -11.96 3.92 -7.87
CA ILE A 129 -13.23 3.20 -8.05
C ILE A 129 -14.15 3.66 -6.91
N PRO A 130 -15.19 4.49 -7.19
CA PRO A 130 -16.12 4.92 -6.16
C PRO A 130 -17.07 3.79 -5.74
N ALA A 131 -17.95 4.06 -4.77
CA ALA A 131 -18.96 3.11 -4.33
C ALA A 131 -19.81 2.59 -5.52
N GLY A 132 -20.08 1.29 -5.53
CA GLY A 132 -20.80 0.63 -6.63
C GLY A 132 -20.11 -0.65 -7.09
N VAL A 133 -20.72 -1.34 -8.05
CA VAL A 133 -20.23 -2.63 -8.57
C VAL A 133 -19.73 -2.47 -10.00
N PHE A 134 -18.43 -2.60 -10.19
CA PHE A 134 -17.79 -2.42 -11.49
C PHE A 134 -17.41 -3.78 -12.05
N LEU A 135 -18.23 -4.31 -12.96
CA LEU A 135 -17.91 -5.53 -13.70
C LEU A 135 -16.72 -5.25 -14.63
N THR A 136 -15.68 -6.08 -14.58
CA THR A 136 -14.46 -5.90 -15.38
C THR A 136 -13.80 -7.24 -15.73
N GLY A 137 -13.09 -7.24 -16.86
CA GLY A 137 -12.08 -8.22 -17.20
C GLY A 137 -10.74 -7.92 -16.53
N ALA A 138 -9.67 -8.50 -17.08
CA ALA A 138 -8.32 -8.29 -16.60
C ALA A 138 -7.86 -6.82 -16.75
N LEU A 139 -7.33 -6.28 -15.68
CA LEU A 139 -6.70 -4.96 -15.61
C LEU A 139 -5.19 -5.11 -15.43
N ARG A 140 -4.44 -4.23 -16.09
CA ARG A 140 -2.97 -4.19 -16.06
C ARG A 140 -2.51 -2.89 -15.44
N MET A 141 -1.71 -3.01 -14.39
CA MET A 141 -1.12 -1.87 -13.69
C MET A 141 0.34 -1.70 -14.07
N ARG A 142 0.72 -0.46 -14.37
CA ARG A 142 2.09 -0.07 -14.70
C ARG A 142 2.82 0.44 -13.46
N SER A 143 4.14 0.55 -13.55
CA SER A 143 4.94 1.20 -12.51
C SER A 143 4.40 2.60 -12.19
N HIS A 144 4.43 2.98 -10.90
CA HIS A 144 3.95 4.27 -10.39
C HIS A 144 2.44 4.54 -10.54
N SER A 145 1.63 3.54 -10.88
CA SER A 145 0.17 3.64 -10.80
C SER A 145 -0.36 3.25 -9.41
N GLU A 146 -1.51 3.80 -9.04
CA GLU A 146 -2.21 3.45 -7.80
C GLU A 146 -3.72 3.28 -8.09
N LEU A 147 -4.31 2.22 -7.54
CA LEU A 147 -5.73 1.92 -7.65
C LEU A 147 -6.35 1.94 -6.25
N VAL A 148 -7.34 2.81 -6.06
CA VAL A 148 -8.04 3.03 -4.79
C VAL A 148 -9.47 2.57 -4.95
N LEU A 149 -9.90 1.65 -4.09
CA LEU A 149 -11.30 1.28 -3.93
C LEU A 149 -11.87 2.09 -2.77
N ALA A 150 -12.89 2.90 -3.05
CA ALA A 150 -13.62 3.60 -2.01
C ALA A 150 -14.39 2.61 -1.11
N GLU A 151 -14.91 3.11 0.01
CA GLU A 151 -15.91 2.38 0.78
C GLU A 151 -17.06 1.97 -0.15
N ASP A 152 -17.55 0.73 0.02
CA ASP A 152 -18.60 0.11 -0.79
C ASP A 152 -18.30 -0.06 -2.30
N ALA A 153 -17.05 0.13 -2.73
CA ALA A 153 -16.62 -0.19 -4.09
C ALA A 153 -16.35 -1.71 -4.25
N MET A 154 -16.86 -2.30 -5.33
CA MET A 154 -16.57 -3.69 -5.71
C MET A 154 -16.06 -3.76 -7.15
N LEU A 155 -14.85 -4.28 -7.34
CA LEU A 155 -14.39 -4.76 -8.64
C LEU A 155 -14.87 -6.20 -8.82
N GLN A 156 -15.89 -6.38 -9.65
CA GLN A 156 -16.47 -7.69 -9.93
C GLN A 156 -15.83 -8.28 -11.19
N GLY A 157 -15.19 -9.44 -11.06
CA GLY A 157 -14.65 -10.16 -12.22
C GLY A 157 -15.75 -10.67 -13.14
N SER A 158 -15.56 -10.50 -14.44
CA SER A 158 -16.40 -11.13 -15.46
C SER A 158 -16.38 -12.66 -15.35
N ALA A 159 -17.49 -13.30 -15.67
CA ALA A 159 -17.57 -14.76 -15.77
C ALA A 159 -17.10 -15.28 -17.14
N ASP A 160 -16.84 -14.39 -18.11
CA ASP A 160 -16.34 -14.75 -19.43
C ASP A 160 -14.80 -14.89 -19.41
N PRO A 161 -14.23 -16.07 -19.68
CA PRO A 161 -12.79 -16.25 -19.72
C PRO A 161 -12.07 -15.38 -20.77
N ARG A 162 -12.78 -14.96 -21.82
CA ARG A 162 -12.22 -14.11 -22.89
C ARG A 162 -11.86 -12.71 -22.39
N ASP A 163 -12.50 -12.25 -21.32
CA ASP A 163 -12.20 -10.96 -20.70
C ASP A 163 -10.87 -10.99 -19.92
N TYR A 164 -10.19 -12.14 -19.85
CA TYR A 164 -8.89 -12.34 -19.20
C TYR A 164 -7.78 -12.69 -20.21
N GLU A 165 -8.01 -12.36 -21.49
CA GLU A 165 -7.00 -12.40 -22.55
C GLU A 165 -6.30 -11.04 -22.72
N PRO A 166 -5.06 -11.00 -23.26
CA PRO A 166 -4.23 -12.14 -23.61
C PRO A 166 -3.69 -12.86 -22.36
N ARG A 167 -3.40 -14.15 -22.55
CA ARG A 167 -2.79 -15.00 -21.52
C ARG A 167 -1.45 -14.44 -21.07
N VAL A 168 -1.09 -14.76 -19.83
CA VAL A 168 0.15 -14.36 -19.18
C VAL A 168 0.94 -15.59 -18.77
N LYS A 169 2.27 -15.47 -18.80
CA LYS A 169 3.17 -16.50 -18.27
C LYS A 169 2.97 -16.62 -16.77
N ALA A 170 2.53 -17.77 -16.33
CA ALA A 170 2.32 -18.08 -14.93
C ALA A 170 2.88 -19.47 -14.60
N ARG A 171 3.04 -19.73 -13.30
CA ARG A 171 3.31 -21.07 -12.78
C ARG A 171 2.01 -21.67 -12.27
N PHE A 172 1.56 -22.72 -12.92
CA PHE A 172 0.39 -23.49 -12.51
C PHE A 172 0.84 -24.91 -12.16
N GLU A 173 0.58 -25.34 -10.92
CA GLU A 173 1.00 -26.65 -10.39
C GLU A 173 2.50 -26.95 -10.56
N GLY A 174 3.33 -25.91 -10.52
CA GLY A 174 4.80 -26.01 -10.67
C GLY A 174 5.30 -26.03 -12.12
N LEU A 175 4.41 -25.94 -13.12
CA LEU A 175 4.76 -25.84 -14.54
C LEU A 175 4.61 -24.41 -15.05
N GLU A 176 5.58 -23.95 -15.84
CA GLU A 176 5.51 -22.67 -16.54
C GLU A 176 4.67 -22.82 -17.81
N MET A 177 3.59 -22.05 -17.91
CA MET A 177 2.68 -22.07 -19.06
C MET A 177 1.89 -20.76 -19.20
N GLU A 178 1.19 -20.61 -20.32
CA GLU A 178 0.30 -19.49 -20.59
C GLU A 178 -1.07 -19.72 -19.93
N CYS A 179 -1.41 -18.89 -18.96
CA CYS A 179 -2.69 -18.92 -18.23
C CYS A 179 -3.50 -17.66 -18.51
N TYR A 180 -4.83 -17.70 -18.31
CA TYR A 180 -5.62 -16.46 -18.30
C TYR A 180 -5.06 -15.47 -17.27
N ALA A 181 -5.14 -14.17 -17.59
CA ALA A 181 -4.71 -13.12 -16.68
C ALA A 181 -5.54 -13.15 -15.39
N SER A 182 -4.95 -12.66 -14.30
CA SER A 182 -5.72 -12.36 -13.09
C SER A 182 -6.59 -11.11 -13.30
N LEU A 183 -7.58 -10.89 -12.43
CA LEU A 183 -8.39 -9.67 -12.46
C LEU A 183 -7.53 -8.39 -12.42
N ILE A 184 -6.45 -8.43 -11.64
CA ILE A 184 -5.43 -7.38 -11.58
C ILE A 184 -4.07 -8.04 -11.80
N THR A 185 -3.31 -7.53 -12.75
CA THR A 185 -1.94 -7.95 -13.05
C THR A 185 -1.01 -6.75 -12.88
N VAL A 186 0.09 -6.93 -12.14
CA VAL A 186 1.07 -5.87 -11.82
C VAL A 186 2.46 -6.35 -12.23
N GLY A 187 3.26 -5.46 -12.83
CA GLY A 187 4.67 -5.73 -13.13
C GLY A 187 4.98 -6.20 -14.55
N GLU A 188 4.14 -5.83 -15.52
CA GLU A 188 4.50 -5.86 -16.94
C GLU A 188 5.33 -4.66 -17.37
#